data_AF-A0A251Q3R7-F1
#
_entry.id   AF-A0A251Q3R7-F1
#
_cell.length_a   1.000
_cell.length_b   1.000
_cell.length_c   1.000
_cell.angle_alpha   90.00
_cell.angle_beta   90.00
_cell.angle_gamma   90.00
#
_symmetry.space_group_name_H-M   'P 1'
#
loop_
_entity.id
_entity.type
_entity.pdbx_description
1 polymer ?
#
loop_
_entity_poly.entity_id
_entity_poly.type
_entity_poly.pdbx_seq_one_letter_code
_entity_poly.pdbx_strand_id
1 'polypeptide(L)'
;MRQEIKALDRQIKSLINFFHTHIKLKGEPSCADTIALVNHHLETRTCCRFIHQDLQLWNVDHFEVKNGHYNIHFSYHGYINQRFMGTVGPASNIVLSNKLNDVKIRKNFPNMDAQVAFAFVLNSEATKKSVDSKYLAQETQVTRSLLCNLLDVVEEVDLARSEIYNLIQTSFQTPSAEQLDMQLCFLNCKSGRKVTLTLDMTCLNSGIYPSEILPHQIQPSVSAAKVVLPQPLLAEIRAAAESLESGHMRIMRLCKCISQVVELHTDDNSR
;
A
#
# COMPACT_ATOMS: atom_id res chain seq x y z
N MET A 1 30.04 -11.79 6.87
CA MET A 1 29.12 -12.94 6.81
C MET A 1 28.86 -13.63 8.17
N ARG A 2 29.80 -14.38 8.76
CA ARG A 2 29.53 -15.15 10.02
C ARG A 2 29.25 -14.28 11.25
N GLN A 3 29.80 -13.05 11.30
CA GLN A 3 29.54 -12.10 12.38
C GLN A 3 28.20 -11.36 12.20
N GLU A 4 27.81 -11.05 10.96
CA GLU A 4 26.51 -10.44 10.64
C GLU A 4 25.36 -11.41 10.96
N ILE A 5 25.52 -12.71 10.64
CA ILE A 5 24.56 -13.75 11.00
C ILE A 5 24.38 -13.84 12.53
N LYS A 6 25.48 -13.71 13.30
CA LYS A 6 25.43 -13.70 14.78
C LYS A 6 24.79 -12.43 15.34
N ALA A 7 24.97 -11.29 14.66
CA ALA A 7 24.34 -10.03 15.05
C ALA A 7 22.82 -10.09 14.81
N LEU A 8 22.39 -10.63 13.66
CA LEU A 8 21.00 -10.90 13.33
C LEU A 8 20.36 -11.89 14.32
N ASP A 9 21.03 -12.99 14.65
CA ASP A 9 20.54 -13.96 15.64
C ASP A 9 20.34 -13.34 17.04
N ARG A 10 21.23 -12.43 17.45
CA ARG A 10 21.06 -11.67 18.71
C ARG A 10 19.89 -10.69 18.65
N GLN A 11 19.69 -10.01 17.52
CA GLN A 11 18.57 -9.09 17.33
C GLN A 11 17.24 -9.83 17.34
N ILE A 12 17.15 -10.98 16.67
CA ILE A 12 15.97 -11.86 16.67
C ILE A 12 15.65 -12.34 18.09
N LYS A 13 16.66 -12.81 18.83
CA LYS A 13 16.48 -13.21 20.24
C LYS A 13 16.01 -12.08 21.13
N SER A 14 16.55 -10.87 20.94
CA SER A 14 16.11 -9.68 21.68
C SER A 14 14.66 -9.31 21.36
N LEU A 15 14.25 -9.48 20.09
CA LEU A 15 12.89 -9.20 19.64
C LEU A 15 11.88 -10.21 20.21
N ILE A 16 12.22 -11.50 20.19
CA ILE A 16 11.41 -12.58 20.79
C ILE A 16 11.21 -12.33 22.29
N ASN A 17 12.28 -11.96 23.00
CA ASN A 17 12.19 -11.63 24.43
C ASN A 17 11.34 -10.39 24.69
N PHE A 18 11.46 -9.36 23.84
CA PHE A 18 10.64 -8.16 23.94
C PHE A 18 9.15 -8.49 23.83
N PHE A 19 8.77 -9.32 22.85
CA PHE A 19 7.38 -9.76 22.66
C PHE A 19 6.87 -10.64 23.80
N HIS A 20 7.67 -11.58 24.30
CA HIS A 20 7.32 -12.40 25.47
C HIS A 20 7.08 -11.57 26.74
N THR A 21 7.84 -10.48 26.89
CA THR A 21 7.76 -9.65 28.11
C THR A 21 6.59 -8.66 28.06
N HIS A 22 6.21 -8.18 26.86
CA HIS A 22 5.26 -7.06 26.72
C HIS A 22 3.89 -7.47 26.17
N ILE A 23 3.76 -8.66 25.57
CA ILE A 23 2.48 -9.15 25.05
C ILE A 23 2.14 -10.45 25.76
N LYS A 24 1.27 -10.38 26.77
CA LYS A 24 0.58 -11.57 27.30
C LYS A 24 -0.41 -12.05 26.24
N LEU A 25 0.06 -12.84 25.28
CA LEU A 25 -0.80 -13.55 24.35
C LEU A 25 -1.57 -14.62 25.14
N LYS A 26 -2.87 -14.38 25.37
CA LYS A 26 -3.78 -15.44 25.81
C LYS A 26 -3.99 -16.39 24.63
N GLY A 27 -3.49 -17.62 24.79
CA GLY A 27 -3.52 -18.68 23.78
C GLY A 27 -2.33 -18.55 22.84
N GLU A 28 -1.26 -19.33 23.09
CA GLU A 28 -0.13 -19.45 22.15
C GLU A 28 -0.61 -20.09 20.84
N PRO A 29 -0.46 -19.42 19.69
CA PRO A 29 -0.33 -20.12 18.42
C PRO A 29 0.92 -21.01 18.51
N SER A 30 0.88 -22.21 17.94
CA SER A 30 2.04 -23.09 17.99
C SER A 30 3.26 -22.43 17.30
N CYS A 31 4.47 -22.87 17.63
CA CYS A 31 5.68 -22.42 16.93
C CYS A 31 5.56 -22.60 15.42
N ALA A 32 4.85 -23.64 14.96
CA ALA A 32 4.54 -23.86 13.55
C ALA A 32 3.57 -22.80 12.99
N ASP A 33 2.55 -22.38 13.74
CA ASP A 33 1.62 -21.32 13.31
C ASP A 33 2.31 -19.95 13.25
N THR A 34 3.22 -19.68 14.19
CA THR A 34 4.02 -18.45 14.20
C THR A 34 5.04 -18.44 13.07
N ILE A 35 5.71 -19.57 12.81
CA ILE A 35 6.63 -19.72 11.66
C ILE A 35 5.85 -19.64 10.35
N ALA A 36 4.66 -20.21 10.25
CA ALA A 36 3.80 -20.10 9.07
C ALA A 36 3.31 -18.66 8.88
N LEU A 37 2.95 -17.94 9.94
CA LEU A 37 2.57 -16.53 9.87
C LEU A 37 3.75 -15.65 9.48
N VAL A 38 4.95 -15.91 10.00
CA VAL A 38 6.18 -15.18 9.66
C VAL A 38 6.64 -15.52 8.25
N ASN A 39 6.59 -16.79 7.83
CA ASN A 39 6.91 -17.18 6.46
C ASN A 39 5.88 -16.64 5.48
N HIS A 40 4.59 -16.69 5.80
CA HIS A 40 3.56 -16.01 5.03
C HIS A 40 3.82 -14.50 4.98
N HIS A 41 4.21 -13.87 6.10
CA HIS A 41 4.60 -12.47 6.15
C HIS A 41 5.89 -12.16 5.37
N LEU A 42 6.81 -13.12 5.23
CA LEU A 42 8.04 -12.95 4.46
C LEU A 42 7.82 -13.24 2.97
N GLU A 43 7.05 -14.27 2.63
CA GLU A 43 6.61 -14.65 1.29
C GLU A 43 5.67 -13.60 0.69
N THR A 44 4.83 -12.96 1.52
CA THR A 44 4.05 -11.76 1.17
C THR A 44 4.91 -10.51 0.99
N ARG A 45 6.22 -10.61 1.21
CA ARG A 45 7.15 -9.47 1.19
C ARG A 45 8.36 -9.72 0.28
N THR A 46 8.39 -10.78 -0.53
CA THR A 46 9.56 -11.09 -1.38
C THR A 46 9.53 -10.42 -2.76
N CYS A 47 8.43 -9.75 -3.16
CA CYS A 47 8.27 -9.34 -4.57
C CYS A 47 8.52 -7.85 -4.88
N CYS A 48 8.61 -6.96 -3.88
CA CYS A 48 8.77 -5.51 -4.11
C CYS A 48 10.20 -5.02 -3.77
N ARG A 49 10.77 -4.14 -4.62
CA ARG A 49 12.19 -3.76 -4.60
C ARG A 49 12.61 -3.06 -3.31
N PHE A 50 11.69 -2.39 -2.61
CA PHE A 50 11.99 -1.63 -1.40
C PHE A 50 11.96 -2.44 -0.10
N ILE A 51 11.45 -3.67 -0.12
CA ILE A 51 11.39 -4.51 1.09
C ILE A 51 12.80 -4.92 1.55
N HIS A 52 13.76 -5.00 0.63
CA HIS A 52 15.16 -5.23 0.99
C HIS A 52 15.78 -4.09 1.84
N GLN A 53 15.07 -2.96 2.04
CA GLN A 53 15.47 -1.81 2.87
C GLN A 53 14.65 -1.65 4.16
N ASP A 54 13.93 -2.70 4.58
CA ASP A 54 12.99 -2.71 5.71
C ASP A 54 13.52 -2.22 7.07
N LEU A 55 14.84 -2.22 7.27
CA LEU A 55 15.49 -1.80 8.51
C LEU A 55 15.70 -0.29 8.63
N GLN A 56 15.62 0.47 7.53
CA GLN A 56 15.81 1.93 7.51
C GLN A 56 14.81 2.63 6.57
N LEU A 57 13.52 2.33 6.73
CA LEU A 57 12.45 3.02 6.00
C LEU A 57 12.41 4.54 6.24
N TRP A 58 13.09 5.00 7.28
CA TRP A 58 13.25 6.40 7.61
C TRP A 58 14.63 6.70 8.18
N ASN A 59 15.09 7.94 8.00
CA ASN A 59 16.30 8.49 8.61
C ASN A 59 15.96 9.76 9.39
N VAL A 60 16.75 10.08 10.43
CA VAL A 60 16.68 11.39 11.08
C VAL A 60 17.45 12.38 10.22
N ASP A 61 16.73 13.25 9.52
CA ASP A 61 17.31 14.30 8.67
C ASP A 61 17.85 15.44 9.51
N HIS A 62 17.18 15.77 10.62
CA HIS A 62 17.54 16.88 11.48
C HIS A 62 17.04 16.68 12.91
N PHE A 63 17.86 17.04 13.89
CA PHE A 63 17.50 17.08 15.30
C PHE A 63 18.06 18.35 15.93
N GLU A 64 17.20 19.11 16.60
CA GLU A 64 17.57 20.35 17.28
C GLU A 64 16.86 20.48 18.62
N VAL A 65 17.59 20.97 19.62
CA VAL A 65 17.04 21.38 20.92
C VAL A 65 17.45 22.82 21.17
N LYS A 66 16.48 23.73 21.29
CA LYS A 66 16.71 25.16 21.59
C LYS A 66 15.66 25.66 22.58
N ASN A 67 16.11 26.33 23.64
CA ASN A 67 15.25 26.99 24.63
C ASN A 67 14.15 26.08 25.22
N GLY A 68 14.45 24.81 25.49
CA GLY A 68 13.46 23.84 25.98
C GLY A 68 12.47 23.35 24.92
N HIS A 69 12.66 23.68 23.65
CA HIS A 69 11.92 23.11 22.53
C HIS A 69 12.80 22.09 21.79
N TYR A 70 12.21 20.98 21.36
CA TYR A 70 12.87 20.02 20.49
C TYR A 70 12.15 19.93 19.14
N ASN A 71 12.93 19.71 18.08
CA ASN A 71 12.48 19.66 16.70
C ASN A 71 13.18 18.50 16.01
N ILE A 72 12.41 17.47 15.62
CA ILE A 72 12.92 16.24 15.01
C ILE A 72 12.32 16.11 13.61
N HIS A 73 13.15 15.88 12.60
CA HIS A 73 12.74 15.64 11.23
C HIS A 73 13.12 14.23 10.83
N PHE A 74 12.13 13.47 10.38
CA PHE A 74 12.30 12.16 9.78
C PHE A 74 11.99 12.23 8.29
N SER A 75 12.81 11.57 7.48
CA SER A 75 12.57 11.40 6.06
C SER A 75 12.36 9.93 5.74
N TYR A 76 11.17 9.63 5.20
CA TYR A 76 10.77 8.28 4.83
C TYR A 76 11.07 8.04 3.35
N HIS A 77 12.29 7.58 3.07
CA HIS A 77 12.84 7.48 1.71
C HIS A 77 12.65 8.77 0.89
N GLY A 78 12.54 9.93 1.52
CA GLY A 78 12.21 11.20 0.88
C GLY A 78 10.81 11.32 0.24
N TYR A 79 9.92 10.34 0.43
CA TYR A 79 8.50 10.42 0.03
C TYR A 79 7.70 11.25 1.02
N ILE A 80 8.00 11.10 2.31
CA ILE A 80 7.36 11.83 3.42
C ILE A 80 8.45 12.46 4.26
N ASN A 81 8.27 13.73 4.60
CA ASN A 81 9.00 14.39 5.67
C ASN A 81 8.08 14.56 6.86
N GLN A 82 8.39 13.91 7.97
CA GLN A 82 7.64 13.96 9.20
C GLN A 82 8.39 14.81 10.21
N ARG A 83 7.72 15.80 10.80
CA ARG A 83 8.29 16.72 11.76
C ARG A 83 7.57 16.61 13.10
N PHE A 84 8.35 16.40 14.15
CA PHE A 84 7.90 16.47 15.54
C PHE A 84 8.48 17.71 16.20
N MET A 85 7.61 18.56 16.72
CA MET A 85 7.98 19.70 17.55
C MET A 85 7.45 19.46 18.95
N GLY A 86 8.28 19.59 19.97
CA GLY A 86 7.80 19.52 21.34
C GLY A 86 8.31 20.63 22.21
N THR A 87 7.55 20.94 23.26
CA THR A 87 7.89 21.93 24.27
C THR A 87 8.11 21.23 25.61
N VAL A 88 9.22 21.49 26.28
CA VAL A 88 9.54 20.94 27.61
C VAL A 88 9.09 21.96 28.66
N GLY A 89 8.16 21.58 29.54
CA GLY A 89 7.65 22.45 30.61
C GLY A 89 6.37 21.94 31.27
N PRO A 90 5.73 22.74 32.16
CA PRO A 90 4.51 22.34 32.87
C PRO A 90 3.33 21.96 31.96
N ALA A 91 3.32 22.49 30.74
CA ALA A 91 2.37 22.12 29.67
C ALA A 91 3.13 21.51 28.48
N SER A 92 3.81 20.39 28.72
CA SER A 92 4.55 19.70 27.66
C SER A 92 3.59 19.23 26.57
N ASN A 93 3.91 19.53 25.31
CA ASN A 93 3.15 19.06 24.15
C ASN A 93 4.09 18.58 23.06
N ILE A 94 3.54 17.73 22.19
CA ILE A 94 4.19 17.24 20.98
C ILE A 94 3.23 17.53 19.83
N VAL A 95 3.72 18.22 18.82
CA VAL A 95 3.03 18.55 17.58
C VAL A 95 3.68 17.77 16.46
N LEU A 96 2.88 17.02 15.73
CA LEU A 96 3.27 16.25 14.57
C LEU A 96 2.71 16.90 13.29
N SER A 97 3.57 17.07 12.30
CA SER A 97 3.17 17.46 10.94
C SER A 97 3.88 16.59 9.91
N ASN A 98 3.12 16.09 8.93
CA ASN A 98 3.66 15.38 7.79
C ASN A 98 3.74 16.32 6.58
N LYS A 99 4.63 16.02 5.64
CA LYS A 99 4.69 16.70 4.34
C LYS A 99 5.07 15.70 3.26
N LEU A 100 4.23 15.57 2.24
CA LEU A 100 4.52 14.72 1.10
C LEU A 100 5.45 15.39 0.09
N ASN A 101 6.20 14.55 -0.60
CA ASN A 101 7.03 14.94 -1.72
C ASN A 101 6.40 14.48 -3.03
N ASP A 102 5.33 15.16 -3.45
CA ASP A 102 4.56 14.83 -4.65
C ASP A 102 5.43 14.76 -5.91
N VAL A 103 6.47 15.59 -5.98
CA VAL A 103 7.43 15.60 -7.09
C VAL A 103 8.16 14.26 -7.17
N LYS A 104 8.65 13.75 -6.04
CA LYS A 104 9.34 12.46 -5.98
C LYS A 104 8.37 11.30 -6.24
N ILE A 105 7.16 11.34 -5.66
CA ILE A 105 6.15 10.30 -5.82
C ILE A 105 5.76 10.18 -7.30
N ARG A 106 5.39 11.30 -7.96
CA ARG A 106 5.02 11.32 -9.38
C ARG A 106 6.16 10.88 -10.30
N LYS A 107 7.41 11.20 -9.93
CA LYS A 107 8.59 10.77 -10.68
C LYS A 107 8.82 9.26 -10.59
N ASN A 108 8.62 8.67 -9.41
CA ASN A 108 8.86 7.24 -9.19
C ASN A 108 7.70 6.36 -9.64
N PHE A 109 6.47 6.86 -9.57
CA PHE A 109 5.25 6.15 -9.93
C PHE A 109 4.41 6.95 -10.93
N PRO A 110 4.88 7.10 -12.18
CA PRO A 110 4.20 7.90 -13.20
C PRO A 110 2.92 7.22 -13.67
N ASN A 111 1.97 8.01 -14.17
CA ASN A 111 0.76 7.55 -14.87
C ASN A 111 -0.19 6.65 -14.04
N MET A 112 -0.19 6.79 -12.71
CA MET A 112 -1.14 6.11 -11.83
C MET A 112 -1.70 7.01 -10.73
N ASP A 113 -1.42 8.31 -10.76
CA ASP A 113 -1.85 9.26 -9.74
C ASP A 113 -1.49 8.86 -8.30
N ALA A 114 -0.33 8.22 -8.11
CA ALA A 114 0.10 7.71 -6.82
C ALA A 114 0.07 8.76 -5.70
N GLN A 115 0.31 10.05 -6.02
CA GLN A 115 0.20 11.14 -5.05
C GLN A 115 -1.16 11.19 -4.33
N VAL A 116 -2.25 10.78 -5.00
CA VAL A 116 -3.61 10.74 -4.42
C VAL A 116 -3.67 9.69 -3.31
N ALA A 117 -3.16 8.48 -3.56
CA ALA A 117 -3.10 7.43 -2.55
C ALA A 117 -2.18 7.80 -1.39
N PHE A 118 -1.02 8.40 -1.66
CA PHE A 118 -0.11 8.88 -0.61
C PHE A 118 -0.77 9.96 0.27
N ALA A 119 -1.46 10.93 -0.33
CA ALA A 119 -2.19 11.96 0.40
C ALA A 119 -3.29 11.37 1.29
N PHE A 120 -4.07 10.44 0.74
CA PHE A 120 -5.16 9.76 1.45
C PHE A 120 -4.65 8.95 2.65
N VAL A 121 -3.65 8.10 2.44
CA VAL A 121 -3.16 7.15 3.45
C VAL A 121 -2.36 7.83 4.57
N LEU A 122 -1.56 8.84 4.23
CA LEU A 122 -0.59 9.43 5.17
C LEU A 122 -1.06 10.73 5.81
N ASN A 123 -2.29 11.15 5.48
CA ASN A 123 -3.00 12.31 6.00
C ASN A 123 -2.07 13.53 6.15
N SER A 124 -1.45 13.91 5.03
CA SER A 124 -0.29 14.80 5.06
C SER A 124 -0.56 16.23 5.50
N GLU A 125 -1.83 16.62 5.59
CA GLU A 125 -2.23 17.99 5.95
C GLU A 125 -2.75 18.09 7.40
N ALA A 126 -2.88 16.97 8.12
CA ALA A 126 -3.32 16.98 9.51
C ALA A 126 -2.16 17.25 10.47
N THR A 127 -2.27 18.34 11.23
CA THR A 127 -1.42 18.56 12.40
C THR A 127 -2.04 17.83 13.59
N LYS A 128 -1.29 16.91 14.21
CA LYS A 128 -1.74 16.18 15.39
C LYS A 128 -1.01 16.70 16.64
N LYS A 129 -1.69 16.68 17.79
CA LYS A 129 -1.12 17.14 19.07
C LYS A 129 -1.31 16.07 20.15
N SER A 130 -0.29 15.83 20.96
CA SER A 130 -0.33 14.88 22.08
C SER A 130 0.53 15.35 23.25
N VAL A 131 0.24 14.82 24.44
CA VAL A 131 1.03 15.02 25.68
C VAL A 131 1.76 13.72 26.06
N ASP A 132 1.51 12.61 25.36
CA ASP A 132 2.11 11.30 25.64
C ASP A 132 3.57 11.24 25.16
N SER A 133 4.47 10.77 26.04
CA SER A 133 5.88 10.55 25.72
C SER A 133 6.11 9.39 24.73
N LYS A 134 5.16 8.46 24.60
CA LYS A 134 5.20 7.37 23.62
C LYS A 134 4.72 7.79 22.23
N TYR A 135 4.18 8.99 22.10
CA TYR A 135 3.54 9.48 20.88
C TYR A 135 4.45 9.44 19.65
N LEU A 136 5.72 9.80 19.83
CA LEU A 136 6.74 9.73 18.78
C LEU A 136 6.87 8.31 18.20
N ALA A 137 7.11 7.32 19.08
CA ALA A 137 7.30 5.94 18.65
C ALA A 137 6.05 5.36 17.99
N GLN A 138 4.87 5.69 18.53
CA GLN A 138 3.59 5.25 17.98
C GLN A 138 3.36 5.81 16.57
N GLU A 139 3.47 7.13 16.38
CA GLU A 139 3.22 7.76 15.08
C GLU A 139 4.27 7.37 14.04
N THR A 140 5.53 7.20 14.43
CA THR A 140 6.57 6.66 13.54
C THR A 140 6.26 5.23 13.12
N GLN A 141 5.76 4.38 14.02
CA GLN A 141 5.36 3.00 13.69
C GLN A 141 4.12 2.97 12.79
N VAL A 142 3.12 3.80 13.07
CA VAL A 142 1.90 3.95 12.25
C VAL A 142 2.28 4.40 10.85
N THR A 143 3.06 5.49 10.73
CA THR A 143 3.53 6.02 9.44
C THR A 143 4.30 4.97 8.65
N ARG A 144 5.17 4.20 9.32
CA ARG A 144 5.91 3.10 8.70
C ARG A 144 4.96 2.02 8.16
N SER A 145 4.01 1.56 8.97
CA SER A 145 3.07 0.50 8.57
C SER A 145 2.23 0.92 7.37
N LEU A 146 1.73 2.16 7.39
CA LEU A 146 0.95 2.74 6.30
C LEU A 146 1.78 2.83 5.01
N LEU A 147 3.00 3.37 5.11
CA LEU A 147 3.88 3.55 3.97
C LEU A 147 4.30 2.21 3.35
N CYS A 148 4.60 1.18 4.15
CA CYS A 148 4.98 -0.14 3.63
C CYS A 148 3.88 -0.73 2.74
N ASN A 149 2.67 -0.85 3.26
CA ASN A 149 1.56 -1.44 2.50
C ASN A 149 1.21 -0.61 1.26
N LEU A 150 1.30 0.72 1.36
CA LEU A 150 1.11 1.59 0.21
C LEU A 150 2.20 1.37 -0.86
N LEU A 151 3.47 1.27 -0.46
CA LEU A 151 4.58 1.00 -1.38
C LEU A 151 4.41 -0.35 -2.08
N ASP A 152 4.04 -1.39 -1.34
CA ASP A 152 3.78 -2.72 -1.89
C ASP A 152 2.70 -2.65 -2.99
N VAL A 153 1.61 -1.92 -2.75
CA VAL A 153 0.54 -1.73 -3.72
C VAL A 153 0.99 -0.93 -4.95
N VAL A 154 1.66 0.21 -4.79
CA VAL A 154 2.04 1.04 -5.95
C VAL A 154 3.13 0.37 -6.80
N GLU A 155 4.05 -0.37 -6.19
CA GLU A 155 5.06 -1.16 -6.91
C GLU A 155 4.44 -2.32 -7.66
N GLU A 156 3.48 -3.01 -7.03
CA GLU A 156 2.75 -4.09 -7.68
C GLU A 156 1.96 -3.60 -8.90
N VAL A 157 1.34 -2.43 -8.81
CA VAL A 157 0.59 -1.81 -9.92
C VAL A 157 1.51 -1.38 -11.05
N ASP A 158 2.67 -0.80 -10.71
CA ASP A 158 3.70 -0.46 -11.69
C ASP A 158 4.18 -1.71 -12.43
N LEU A 159 4.42 -2.80 -11.69
CA LEU A 159 4.81 -4.08 -12.25
C LEU A 159 3.70 -4.64 -13.16
N ALA A 160 2.44 -4.65 -12.70
CA ALA A 160 1.30 -5.13 -13.47
C ALA A 160 1.16 -4.38 -14.80
N ARG A 161 1.28 -3.06 -14.77
CA ARG A 161 1.24 -2.22 -15.97
C ARG A 161 2.40 -2.51 -16.93
N SER A 162 3.59 -2.84 -16.41
CA SER A 162 4.75 -3.19 -17.24
C SER A 162 4.66 -4.57 -17.88
N GLU A 163 4.04 -5.54 -17.19
CA GLU A 163 3.94 -6.94 -17.66
C GLU A 163 2.70 -7.22 -18.51
N ILE A 164 1.58 -6.53 -18.24
CA ILE A 164 0.29 -6.83 -18.84
C ILE A 164 0.01 -5.84 -19.96
N TYR A 165 0.31 -6.26 -21.19
CA TYR A 165 0.28 -5.39 -22.37
C TYR A 165 -1.08 -4.71 -22.64
N ASN A 166 -2.18 -5.35 -22.23
CA ASN A 166 -3.52 -4.81 -22.46
C ASN A 166 -4.06 -4.00 -21.27
N LEU A 167 -3.31 -3.87 -20.17
CA LEU A 167 -3.58 -2.92 -19.09
C LEU A 167 -3.07 -1.53 -19.49
N ILE A 168 -3.93 -0.75 -20.12
CA ILE A 168 -3.56 0.52 -20.77
C ILE A 168 -3.55 1.73 -19.84
N GLN A 169 -4.24 1.65 -18.70
CA GLN A 169 -4.30 2.74 -17.73
C GLN A 169 -4.52 2.21 -16.31
N THR A 170 -3.85 2.85 -15.36
CA THR A 170 -4.01 2.70 -13.91
C THR A 170 -4.17 4.10 -13.32
N SER A 171 -4.95 4.29 -12.26
CA SER A 171 -5.08 5.60 -11.59
C SER A 171 -5.69 5.45 -10.20
N PHE A 172 -5.13 6.13 -9.19
CA PHE A 172 -5.76 6.32 -7.89
C PHE A 172 -6.65 7.56 -7.88
N GLN A 173 -7.82 7.44 -7.26
CA GLN A 173 -8.82 8.50 -7.17
C GLN A 173 -9.48 8.47 -5.79
N THR A 174 -9.95 9.62 -5.34
CA THR A 174 -10.72 9.76 -4.09
C THR A 174 -12.13 10.25 -4.42
N PRO A 175 -13.10 9.34 -4.63
CA PRO A 175 -14.49 9.73 -4.91
C PRO A 175 -15.12 10.52 -3.77
N SER A 176 -14.65 10.30 -2.55
CA SER A 176 -15.03 11.04 -1.35
C SER A 176 -13.82 11.17 -0.42
N ALA A 177 -13.97 11.92 0.69
CA ALA A 177 -12.91 12.08 1.68
C ALA A 177 -12.56 10.77 2.42
N GLU A 178 -13.46 9.79 2.43
CA GLU A 178 -13.33 8.54 3.20
C GLU A 178 -13.06 7.32 2.32
N GLN A 179 -12.98 7.51 0.99
CA GLN A 179 -12.85 6.42 0.04
C GLN A 179 -11.66 6.66 -0.89
N LEU A 180 -10.84 5.62 -1.04
CA LEU A 180 -9.76 5.58 -2.02
C LEU A 180 -10.04 4.46 -3.02
N ASP A 181 -10.13 4.83 -4.29
CA ASP A 181 -10.37 3.91 -5.39
C ASP A 181 -9.11 3.77 -6.25
N MET A 182 -8.91 2.58 -6.81
CA MET A 182 -7.97 2.32 -7.90
C MET A 182 -8.75 1.91 -9.14
N GLN A 183 -8.53 2.64 -10.23
CA GLN A 183 -9.04 2.29 -11.54
C GLN A 183 -8.00 1.51 -12.36
N LEU A 184 -8.46 0.44 -13.01
CA LEU A 184 -7.70 -0.39 -13.93
C LEU A 184 -8.44 -0.43 -15.27
N CYS A 185 -7.79 -0.03 -16.37
CA CYS A 185 -8.40 -0.04 -17.69
C CYS A 185 -7.70 -1.04 -18.61
N PHE A 186 -8.46 -2.02 -19.09
CA PHE A 186 -8.02 -3.03 -20.03
C PHE A 186 -8.56 -2.75 -21.44
N LEU A 187 -7.76 -3.05 -22.47
CA LEU A 187 -8.13 -2.96 -23.87
C LEU A 187 -8.22 -4.37 -24.46
N ASN A 188 -9.36 -4.76 -25.01
CA ASN A 188 -9.39 -5.93 -25.89
C ASN A 188 -8.77 -5.53 -27.23
N CYS A 189 -7.60 -6.06 -27.56
CA CYS A 189 -6.87 -5.66 -28.76
C CYS A 189 -7.55 -6.12 -30.07
N LYS A 190 -8.45 -7.11 -30.00
CA LYS A 190 -9.19 -7.61 -31.17
C LYS A 190 -10.41 -6.74 -31.49
N SER A 191 -11.18 -6.35 -30.47
CA SER A 191 -12.42 -5.57 -30.64
C SER A 191 -12.21 -4.06 -30.47
N GLY A 192 -11.07 -3.63 -29.93
CA GLY A 192 -10.81 -2.24 -29.55
C GLY A 192 -11.62 -1.77 -28.33
N ARG A 193 -12.40 -2.67 -27.70
CA ARG A 193 -13.23 -2.34 -26.53
C ARG A 193 -12.36 -2.12 -25.31
N LYS A 194 -12.71 -1.12 -24.51
CA LYS A 194 -12.08 -0.86 -23.23
C LYS A 194 -12.99 -1.22 -22.07
N VAL A 195 -12.43 -1.88 -21.06
CA VAL A 195 -13.11 -2.25 -19.81
C VAL A 195 -12.36 -1.62 -18.65
N THR A 196 -13.07 -0.83 -17.86
CA THR A 196 -12.54 -0.19 -16.65
C THR A 196 -13.12 -0.86 -15.42
N LEU A 197 -12.26 -1.25 -14.49
CA LEU A 197 -12.62 -1.78 -13.19
C LEU A 197 -12.20 -0.80 -12.12
N THR A 198 -12.96 -0.76 -11.02
CA THR A 198 -12.64 0.03 -9.83
C THR A 198 -12.52 -0.88 -8.62
N LEU A 199 -11.42 -0.73 -7.90
CA LEU A 199 -11.08 -1.46 -6.68
C LEU A 199 -11.11 -0.48 -5.50
N ASP A 200 -11.73 -0.88 -4.38
CA ASP A 200 -11.73 -0.10 -3.14
C ASP A 200 -10.44 -0.35 -2.35
N MET A 201 -9.54 0.64 -2.35
CA MET A 201 -8.24 0.61 -1.70
C MET A 201 -8.26 1.28 -0.32
N THR A 202 -9.43 1.59 0.23
CA THR A 202 -9.59 2.32 1.50
C THR A 202 -8.92 1.61 2.68
N CYS A 203 -8.77 0.28 2.62
CA CYS A 203 -8.07 -0.52 3.63
C CYS A 203 -6.61 -0.08 3.87
N LEU A 204 -5.99 0.60 2.90
CA LEU A 204 -4.65 1.16 3.04
C LEU A 204 -4.54 2.22 4.13
N ASN A 205 -5.63 2.94 4.44
CA ASN A 205 -5.67 3.91 5.54
C ASN A 205 -5.51 3.23 6.92
N SER A 206 -5.77 1.93 6.99
CA SER A 206 -5.55 1.10 8.18
C SER A 206 -4.21 0.35 8.14
N GLY A 207 -3.39 0.58 7.12
CA GLY A 207 -2.12 -0.14 6.93
C GLY A 207 -2.33 -1.62 6.61
N ILE A 208 -3.43 -1.95 5.93
CA ILE A 208 -3.77 -3.32 5.52
C ILE A 208 -3.59 -3.45 4.01
N TYR A 209 -2.77 -4.41 3.59
CA TYR A 209 -2.64 -4.78 2.18
C TYR A 209 -3.95 -5.40 1.66
N PRO A 210 -4.42 -5.05 0.45
CA PRO A 210 -5.68 -5.53 -0.13
C PRO A 210 -5.60 -6.99 -0.63
N SER A 211 -5.42 -7.95 0.28
CA SER A 211 -5.21 -9.37 -0.04
C SER A 211 -6.43 -10.09 -0.63
N GLU A 212 -7.64 -9.57 -0.40
CA GLU A 212 -8.93 -10.16 -0.79
C GLU A 212 -9.74 -9.27 -1.74
N ILE A 213 -9.09 -8.27 -2.33
CA ILE A 213 -9.81 -7.24 -3.08
C ILE A 213 -10.53 -7.77 -4.31
N LEU A 214 -11.73 -7.22 -4.53
CA LEU A 214 -12.61 -7.49 -5.64
C LEU A 214 -13.05 -6.17 -6.30
N PRO A 215 -13.34 -6.18 -7.61
CA PRO A 215 -13.88 -5.02 -8.29
C PRO A 215 -15.32 -4.76 -7.87
N HIS A 216 -15.58 -3.59 -7.26
CA HIS A 216 -16.94 -3.18 -6.88
C HIS A 216 -17.67 -2.48 -8.05
N GLN A 217 -16.94 -1.98 -9.04
CA GLN A 217 -17.49 -1.44 -10.29
C GLN A 217 -16.74 -1.96 -11.51
N ILE A 218 -17.50 -2.30 -12.56
CA ILE A 218 -16.98 -2.75 -13.86
C ILE A 218 -17.79 -2.03 -14.93
N GLN A 219 -17.13 -1.22 -15.76
CA GLN A 219 -17.78 -0.30 -16.69
C GLN A 219 -17.01 -0.22 -18.02
N PRO A 220 -17.64 0.17 -19.13
CA PRO A 220 -16.94 0.48 -20.37
C PRO A 220 -16.20 1.81 -20.23
N SER A 221 -15.00 1.92 -20.78
CA SER A 221 -14.29 3.21 -20.82
C SER A 221 -14.95 4.11 -21.88
N VAL A 222 -15.59 5.20 -21.45
CA VAL A 222 -16.41 6.07 -22.31
C VAL A 222 -15.54 7.06 -23.09
N SER A 223 -15.73 7.15 -24.41
CA SER A 223 -15.54 8.42 -25.14
C SER A 223 -16.64 8.78 -26.14
N ALA A 224 -17.54 7.85 -26.52
CA ALA A 224 -18.78 8.21 -27.25
C ALA A 224 -19.81 7.06 -27.17
N ALA A 225 -21.07 7.41 -26.90
CA ALA A 225 -22.26 6.55 -26.81
C ALA A 225 -22.32 5.54 -25.65
N LYS A 226 -23.54 5.31 -25.14
CA LYS A 226 -23.91 4.37 -24.07
C LYS A 226 -23.70 2.92 -24.52
N VAL A 227 -22.45 2.50 -24.68
CA VAL A 227 -22.13 1.09 -24.89
C VAL A 227 -22.21 0.41 -23.53
N VAL A 228 -23.14 -0.51 -23.35
CA VAL A 228 -23.24 -1.34 -22.14
C VAL A 228 -22.32 -2.55 -22.33
N LEU A 229 -21.56 -2.96 -21.30
CA LEU A 229 -20.78 -4.20 -21.39
C LEU A 229 -21.73 -5.39 -21.58
N PRO A 230 -21.38 -6.38 -22.42
CA PRO A 230 -22.13 -7.63 -22.48
C PRO A 230 -22.20 -8.27 -21.09
N GLN A 231 -23.40 -8.71 -20.68
CA GLN A 231 -23.60 -9.40 -19.41
C GLN A 231 -22.70 -10.64 -19.24
N PRO A 232 -22.44 -11.46 -20.29
CA PRO A 232 -21.50 -12.57 -20.17
C PRO A 232 -20.09 -12.13 -19.77
N LEU A 233 -19.56 -11.09 -20.41
CA LEU A 233 -18.23 -10.55 -20.09
C LEU A 233 -18.17 -10.04 -18.66
N LEU A 234 -19.20 -9.33 -18.20
CA LEU A 234 -19.28 -8.85 -16.81
C LEU A 234 -19.27 -10.01 -15.81
N ALA A 235 -20.03 -11.08 -16.08
CA ALA A 235 -20.10 -12.26 -15.23
C ALA A 235 -18.78 -13.03 -15.21
N GLU A 236 -18.13 -13.20 -16.37
CA GLU A 236 -16.82 -13.84 -16.49
C GLU A 236 -15.74 -13.08 -15.72
N ILE A 237 -15.70 -11.75 -15.81
CA ILE A 237 -14.76 -10.92 -15.07
C ILE A 237 -14.96 -11.07 -13.56
N ARG A 238 -16.21 -11.09 -13.08
CA ARG A 238 -16.51 -11.27 -11.66
C ARG A 238 -16.11 -12.65 -11.18
N ALA A 239 -16.50 -13.70 -11.88
CA ALA A 239 -16.15 -15.08 -11.55
C ALA A 239 -14.62 -15.29 -11.53
N ALA A 240 -13.91 -14.70 -12.50
CA ALA A 240 -12.46 -14.70 -12.55
C ALA A 240 -11.85 -14.05 -11.30
N ALA A 241 -12.32 -12.86 -10.90
CA ALA A 241 -11.84 -12.16 -9.72
C ALA A 241 -12.13 -12.94 -8.41
N GLU A 242 -13.33 -13.51 -8.29
CA GLU A 242 -13.78 -14.29 -7.14
C GLU A 242 -13.04 -15.64 -7.00
N SER A 243 -12.61 -16.24 -8.11
CA SER A 243 -11.87 -17.52 -8.10
C SER A 243 -10.45 -17.42 -7.58
N LEU A 244 -9.89 -16.21 -7.52
CA LEU A 244 -8.52 -16.00 -7.08
C LEU A 244 -8.42 -16.14 -5.55
N GLU A 245 -7.42 -16.87 -5.09
CA GLU A 245 -7.09 -16.98 -3.67
C GLU A 245 -6.59 -15.67 -3.07
N SER A 246 -6.88 -15.46 -1.79
CA SER A 246 -6.36 -14.32 -1.04
C SER A 246 -4.84 -14.40 -0.91
N GLY A 247 -4.18 -13.24 -0.71
CA GLY A 247 -2.75 -13.19 -0.38
C GLY A 247 -1.93 -12.28 -1.28
N HIS A 248 -0.62 -12.50 -1.34
CA HIS A 248 0.32 -11.58 -1.97
C HIS A 248 0.12 -11.42 -3.49
N MET A 249 0.65 -10.33 -4.04
CA MET A 249 0.54 -10.01 -5.46
C MET A 249 -0.92 -10.09 -5.95
N ARG A 250 -1.88 -9.69 -5.10
CA ARG A 250 -3.31 -9.80 -5.37
C ARG A 250 -3.71 -8.98 -6.59
N ILE A 251 -3.24 -7.74 -6.69
CA ILE A 251 -3.56 -6.81 -7.79
C ILE A 251 -2.99 -7.32 -9.11
N MET A 252 -1.75 -7.80 -9.13
CA MET A 252 -1.11 -8.40 -10.31
C MET A 252 -1.86 -9.65 -10.76
N ARG A 253 -2.16 -10.58 -9.84
CA ARG A 253 -2.91 -11.80 -10.15
C ARG A 253 -4.31 -11.47 -10.68
N LEU A 254 -4.98 -10.51 -10.06
CA LEU A 254 -6.26 -9.97 -10.51
C LEU A 254 -6.15 -9.39 -11.92
N CYS A 255 -5.16 -8.54 -12.19
CA CYS A 255 -4.94 -7.96 -13.50
C CYS A 255 -4.65 -9.02 -14.57
N LYS A 256 -3.83 -10.04 -14.27
CA LYS A 256 -3.53 -11.15 -15.19
C LYS A 256 -4.79 -11.93 -15.55
N CYS A 257 -5.61 -12.24 -14.56
CA CYS A 257 -6.85 -12.98 -14.76
C CYS A 257 -7.86 -12.18 -15.60
N ILE A 258 -8.08 -10.91 -15.27
CA ILE A 258 -8.98 -10.02 -16.02
C ILE A 258 -8.48 -9.80 -17.46
N SER A 259 -7.17 -9.58 -17.63
CA SER A 259 -6.54 -9.44 -18.95
C SER A 259 -6.89 -10.62 -19.86
N GLN A 260 -6.85 -11.85 -19.36
CA GLN A 260 -7.18 -13.04 -20.13
C GLN A 260 -8.66 -13.06 -20.54
N VAL A 261 -9.56 -12.78 -19.61
CA VAL A 261 -11.01 -12.74 -19.88
C VAL A 261 -11.34 -11.66 -20.92
N VAL A 262 -10.80 -10.45 -20.75
CA VAL A 262 -11.04 -9.33 -21.66
C VAL A 262 -10.53 -9.63 -23.08
N GLU A 263 -9.39 -10.32 -23.22
CA GLU A 263 -8.78 -10.64 -24.52
C GLU A 263 -9.42 -11.84 -25.24
N LEU A 264 -9.94 -12.79 -24.48
CA LEU A 264 -10.61 -13.98 -25.01
C LEU A 264 -12.06 -13.71 -25.41
N HIS A 265 -12.68 -12.67 -24.85
CA HIS A 265 -14.05 -12.32 -25.19
C HIS A 265 -14.16 -11.90 -26.66
N THR A 266 -14.82 -12.74 -27.45
CA THR A 266 -15.25 -12.44 -28.82
C THR A 266 -16.69 -11.97 -28.77
N ASP A 267 -16.97 -10.79 -29.34
CA ASP A 267 -18.35 -10.37 -29.58
C ASP A 267 -18.97 -11.36 -30.57
N ASP A 268 -19.93 -12.16 -30.12
CA ASP A 268 -20.60 -13.19 -30.91
C ASP A 268 -21.60 -12.61 -31.94
N ASN A 269 -21.29 -11.44 -32.50
CA ASN A 269 -22.16 -10.64 -33.38
C ASN A 269 -21.54 -10.39 -34.76
N SER A 270 -20.99 -11.43 -35.38
CA SER A 270 -20.75 -11.43 -36.84
C SER A 270 -21.23 -12.74 -37.43
N ARG A 271 -22.54 -12.81 -37.67
CA ARG A 271 -23.15 -13.59 -38.75
C ARG A 271 -23.78 -12.63 -39.74
#